data_AF-A0AAU2N2X0-F1
#
_entry.id   AF-A0AAU2N2X0-F1
#
_cell.length_a   1.000
_cell.length_b   1.000
_cell.length_c   1.000
_cell.angle_alpha   90.00
_cell.angle_beta   90.00
_cell.angle_gamma   90.00
#
_symmetry.space_group_name_H-M   'P 1'
#
loop_
_entity.id
_entity.type
_entity.pdbx_description
1 polymer ?
#
loop_
_entity_poly.entity_id
_entity_poly.type
_entity_poly.pdbx_seq_one_letter_code
_entity_poly.pdbx_strand_id
1 'polypeptide(L)' 'MVFAVGDMEIATVGTDGDDRAIEFLVRPEGVLEEARFAISREHGQGWETARLTLDPHTDGVPLAAVEWAVEFAREYL' A
#
# COMPACT_ATOMS: atom_id res chain seq x y z
N MET A 1 -4.31 -7.18 7.31
CA MET A 1 -3.18 -8.15 7.38
C MET A 1 -1.90 -7.35 7.60
N VAL A 2 -0.90 -7.87 8.32
CA VAL A 2 0.33 -7.13 8.65
C VAL A 2 1.55 -7.90 8.15
N PHE A 3 2.51 -7.20 7.56
CA PHE A 3 3.70 -7.75 6.92
C PHE A 3 4.95 -6.98 7.34
N ALA A 4 6.05 -7.69 7.57
CA ALA A 4 7.36 -7.08 7.75
C ALA A 4 8.09 -7.03 6.39
N VAL A 5 8.56 -5.85 5.99
CA VAL A 5 9.24 -5.62 4.71
C VAL A 5 10.53 -4.85 4.98
N GLY A 6 11.67 -5.55 5.03
CA GLY A 6 12.90 -4.94 5.54
C GLY A 6 12.70 -4.48 6.99
N ASP A 7 13.03 -3.22 7.27
CA ASP A 7 12.93 -2.58 8.59
C ASP A 7 11.61 -1.79 8.76
N MET A 8 10.53 -2.19 8.09
CA MET A 8 9.22 -1.53 8.21
C MET A 8 8.06 -2.53 8.28
N GLU A 9 7.01 -2.15 8.97
CA GLU A 9 5.74 -2.88 9.04
C GLU A 9 4.75 -2.27 8.05
N ILE A 10 4.09 -3.09 7.24
CA ILE A 10 3.03 -2.70 6.31
C ILE A 10 1.75 -3.43 6.69
N ALA A 11 0.68 -2.69 6.96
CA ALA A 11 -0.63 -3.23 7.28
C ALA A 11 -1.67 -2.89 6.20
N THR A 12 -2.41 -3.89 5.71
CA THR A 12 -3.62 -3.65 4.92
C THR A 12 -4.74 -3.18 5.85
N VAL A 13 -5.25 -1.97 5.58
CA VAL A 13 -6.29 -1.28 6.37
C VAL A 13 -7.68 -1.67 5.87
N GLY A 14 -7.83 -1.83 4.56
CA GLY A 14 -9.08 -2.26 3.94
C GLY A 14 -8.93 -2.46 2.43
N THR A 15 -9.89 -3.19 1.85
CA THR A 15 -10.12 -3.25 0.41
C THR A 15 -11.45 -2.59 0.09
N ASP A 16 -11.59 -2.00 -1.11
CA ASP A 16 -12.94 -1.77 -1.61
C ASP A 16 -13.61 -3.13 -1.87
N GLY A 17 -14.93 -3.22 -1.74
CA GLY A 17 -15.64 -4.50 -1.85
C GLY A 17 -15.51 -5.21 -3.21
N ASP A 18 -14.87 -4.57 -4.19
CA ASP A 18 -14.57 -5.10 -5.53
C ASP A 18 -13.07 -5.44 -5.72
N ASP A 19 -12.24 -5.35 -4.68
CA ASP A 19 -10.79 -5.60 -4.71
C ASP A 19 -10.05 -4.85 -5.84
N ARG A 20 -10.45 -3.60 -6.06
CA ARG A 20 -9.83 -2.64 -6.99
C ARG A 20 -9.06 -1.56 -6.29
N ALA A 21 -9.25 -1.37 -4.99
CA ALA A 21 -8.49 -0.45 -4.16
C ALA A 21 -8.08 -1.13 -2.87
N ILE A 22 -6.83 -0.92 -2.47
CA ILE A 22 -6.28 -1.44 -1.23
C ILE A 22 -5.61 -0.29 -0.52
N GLU A 23 -5.93 -0.16 0.76
CA GLU A 23 -5.34 0.85 1.61
C GLU A 23 -4.29 0.23 2.54
N PHE A 24 -3.17 0.94 2.69
CA PHE A 24 -2.01 0.51 3.45
C PHE A 24 -1.61 1.56 4.48
N LEU A 25 -1.16 1.06 5.62
CA LEU A 25 -0.51 1.82 6.67
C LEU A 25 0.92 1.30 6.81
N VAL A 26 1.91 2.18 6.77
CA VAL A 26 3.33 1.85 6.89
C VAL A 26 3.88 2.44 8.17
N ARG A 27 4.60 1.63 8.92
CA ARG A 27 5.35 2.03 10.11
C ARG A 27 6.83 1.68 9.93
N PRO A 28 7.68 2.66 9.60
CA PRO A 28 9.12 2.46 9.59
C PRO A 28 9.63 2.17 11.00
N GLU A 29 10.59 1.26 11.14
CA GLU A 29 11.24 1.00 12.43
C GLU A 29 11.95 2.26 12.94
N GLY A 30 11.76 2.58 14.22
CA GLY A 30 12.37 3.74 14.86
C GLY A 30 11.68 5.08 14.56
N VAL A 31 10.60 5.10 13.79
CA VAL A 31 9.79 6.29 13.50
C VAL A 31 8.41 6.15 14.14
N LEU A 32 7.92 7.20 14.80
CA LEU A 32 6.58 7.23 15.41
C LEU A 32 5.48 7.60 14.41
N GLU A 33 5.83 8.26 13.32
CA GLU A 33 4.89 8.66 12.28
C GLU A 33 4.56 7.49 11.36
N GLU A 34 3.26 7.29 11.18
CA GLU A 34 2.70 6.30 10.28
C GLU A 34 2.43 6.96 8.92
N ALA A 35 2.77 6.27 7.84
CA ALA A 35 2.53 6.74 6.50
C ALA A 35 1.34 6.00 5.90
N ARG A 36 0.39 6.72 5.28
CA ARG A 36 -0.82 6.12 4.70
C ARG A 36 -0.88 6.32 3.20
N PHE A 37 -1.18 5.25 2.47
CA PHE A 37 -1.40 5.30 1.03
C PHE A 37 -2.38 4.24 0.57
N ALA A 38 -2.86 4.40 -0.66
CA ALA A 38 -3.67 3.40 -1.33
C ALA A 38 -3.15 3.17 -2.75
N ILE A 39 -3.29 1.95 -3.23
CA ILE A 39 -3.17 1.64 -4.66
C ILE A 39 -4.55 1.29 -5.18
N SER A 40 -4.84 1.71 -6.41
CA SER A 40 -6.09 1.38 -7.07
C SER A 40 -5.90 1.07 -8.55
N ARG A 41 -6.74 0.19 -9.09
CA ARG A 41 -6.76 -0.15 -10.52
C ARG A 41 -8.11 0.20 -11.13
N GLU A 42 -8.11 0.49 -12.43
CA GLU A 42 -9.37 0.57 -13.17
C GLU A 42 -9.99 -0.82 -13.34
N HIS A 43 -11.31 -0.85 -13.48
CA HIS A 43 -12.02 -2.10 -13.66
C HIS A 43 -11.56 -2.83 -14.93
N GLY A 44 -11.15 -4.09 -14.77
CA GLY A 44 -10.66 -4.93 -15.87
C GLY A 44 -9.20 -4.71 -16.26
N GLN A 45 -8.46 -3.84 -15.57
CA GLN A 45 -7.00 -3.71 -15.73
C GLN A 45 -6.27 -4.53 -14.67
N GLY A 46 -5.01 -4.91 -14.95
CA GLY A 46 -4.13 -5.53 -13.96
C GLY A 46 -3.44 -4.48 -13.07
N TRP A 47 -2.83 -4.94 -11.98
CA TRP A 47 -2.15 -4.10 -10.99
C TRP A 47 -0.85 -3.46 -11.52
N GLU A 48 -0.34 -3.87 -12.68
CA GLU A 48 0.75 -3.19 -13.39
C GLU A 48 0.39 -1.76 -13.83
N THR A 49 -0.91 -1.44 -13.87
CA THR A 49 -1.44 -0.11 -14.19
C THR A 49 -1.94 0.65 -12.95
N ALA A 50 -1.61 0.14 -11.75
CA ALA A 50 -2.11 0.70 -10.52
C ALA A 50 -1.73 2.17 -10.34
N ARG A 51 -2.69 2.95 -9.86
CA ARG A 51 -2.51 4.34 -9.46
C ARG A 51 -2.25 4.40 -7.96
N LEU A 52 -1.21 5.14 -7.59
CA LEU A 52 -0.88 5.45 -6.20
C LEU A 52 -1.63 6.70 -5.74
N THR A 53 -2.23 6.63 -4.56
CA THR A 53 -2.79 7.78 -3.84
C THR A 53 -2.12 7.88 -2.48
N LEU A 54 -1.60 9.05 -2.13
CA LEU A 54 -0.96 9.32 -0.84
C LEU A 54 -1.89 10.15 0.04
N ASP A 55 -1.90 9.88 1.34
CA ASP A 55 -2.55 10.77 2.31
C ASP A 55 -1.79 12.11 2.35
N PRO A 56 -2.45 13.27 2.13
CA PRO A 56 -1.79 14.57 2.16
C PRO A 56 -1.21 14.95 3.53
N HIS A 57 -1.58 14.25 4.60
CA HIS A 57 -1.04 14.44 5.95
C HIS A 57 0.18 13.56 6.24
N THR A 58 0.56 12.70 5.30
CA THR A 58 1.79 11.91 5.37
C THR A 58 2.93 12.67 4.70
N ASP A 59 4.05 12.85 5.41
CA ASP A 59 5.25 13.52 4.87
C ASP A 59 5.89 12.78 3.69
N GLY A 60 5.67 11.47 3.61
CA GLY A 60 6.06 10.64 2.48
C GLY A 60 5.88 9.16 2.78
N VAL A 61 5.89 8.35 1.73
CA VAL A 61 5.84 6.88 1.84
C VAL A 61 7.13 6.31 1.25
N PRO A 62 7.80 5.36 1.93
CA PRO A 62 8.95 4.67 1.37
C PRO A 62 8.62 4.01 0.04
N LEU A 63 9.46 4.23 -0.99
CA LEU A 63 9.23 3.61 -2.32
C LEU A 63 9.13 2.08 -2.23
N ALA A 64 9.97 1.46 -1.40
CA ALA A 64 9.94 0.01 -1.19
C ALA A 64 8.58 -0.50 -0.66
N ALA A 65 7.85 0.33 0.10
CA ALA A 65 6.51 -0.04 0.58
C ALA A 65 5.49 -0.04 -0.56
N VAL A 66 5.61 0.92 -1.49
CA VAL A 66 4.77 1.00 -2.68
C VAL A 66 5.07 -0.16 -3.63
N GLU A 67 6.35 -0.45 -3.89
CA GLU A 67 6.75 -1.58 -4.74
C GLU A 67 6.24 -2.90 -4.17
N TRP A 68 6.43 -3.13 -2.86
CA TRP A 68 5.90 -4.31 -2.20
C TRP A 68 4.37 -4.40 -2.31
N ALA A 69 3.64 -3.30 -2.13
CA ALA A 69 2.19 -3.29 -2.20
C ALA A 69 1.65 -3.65 -3.59
N VAL A 70 2.32 -3.20 -4.66
CA VAL A 70 1.96 -3.58 -6.03
C VAL A 70 2.24 -5.06 -6.28
N GLU A 71 3.38 -5.58 -5.85
CA GLU A 71 3.67 -7.02 -5.98
C GLU A 71 2.69 -7.88 -5.18
N PHE A 72 2.37 -7.49 -3.94
CA PHE A 72 1.34 -8.14 -3.15
C PHE A 72 -0.01 -8.17 -3.88
N ALA A 73 -0.45 -7.05 -4.43
CA ALA A 73 -1.70 -7.01 -5.17
C ALA A 73 -1.67 -7.92 -6.41
N ARG A 74 -0.55 -7.95 -7.15
CA ARG A 74 -0.36 -8.84 -8.32
C ARG A 74 -0.42 -10.32 -7.98
N GLU A 75 0.12 -10.71 -6.82
CA GLU A 75 0.19 -12.11 -6.41
C GLU A 75 -1.12 -12.63 -5.80
N TYR A 76 -1.88 -11.75 -5.12
CA TYR A 76 -2.98 -12.15 -4.27
C TYR A 76 -4.38 -11.63 -4.70
N LEU A 77 -4.50 -10.74 -5.70
CA LEU A 77 -5.77 -10.08 -6.13
C LEU A 77 -5.90 -9.81 -7.64
#